data_AF-A0A4V1S0I6-F1
#
_entry.id   AF-A0A4V1S0I6-F1
#
_cell.length_a   1.000
_cell.length_b   1.000
_cell.length_c   1.000
_cell.angle_alpha   90.00
_cell.angle_beta   90.00
_cell.angle_gamma   90.00
#
_symmetry.space_group_name_H-M   'P 1'
#
loop_
_entity.id
_entity.type
_entity.pdbx_description
1 polymer ?
#
loop_
_entity_poly.entity_id
_entity_poly.type
_entity_poly.pdbx_seq_one_letter_code
_entity_poly.pdbx_strand_id
1 'polypeptide(L)'
;MCQADFLCVHPSDAEVSPITHWKRTLARGLAVDEAGSMSRADFYGLWGNTLLPCFLVGDPNKHPVVLTTDEKDADGNLYNRFAADGAVSPLKFLMASGIPVFRLEDSTRR
;
A
#
# COMPACT_ATOMS: atom_id res chain seq x y z
N MET A 1 -19.74 4.25 -22.73
CA MET A 1 -18.43 3.78 -22.22
C MET A 1 -18.66 2.42 -21.59
N CYS A 2 -17.83 1.41 -21.89
CA CYS A 2 -17.91 0.15 -21.15
C CYS A 2 -17.50 0.42 -19.70
N GLN A 3 -18.41 0.15 -18.76
CA GLN A 3 -18.16 0.27 -17.33
C GLN A 3 -17.70 -1.12 -16.86
N ALA A 4 -16.45 -1.22 -16.40
CA ALA A 4 -15.96 -2.42 -15.73
C ALA A 4 -16.44 -2.44 -14.28
N ASP A 5 -16.75 -3.62 -13.76
CA ASP A 5 -17.07 -3.81 -12.35
C ASP A 5 -15.83 -3.66 -11.45
N PHE A 6 -14.67 -4.09 -11.97
CA PHE A 6 -13.37 -3.99 -11.31
C PHE A 6 -12.33 -3.41 -12.26
N LEU A 7 -11.50 -2.50 -11.74
CA LEU A 7 -10.33 -1.97 -12.41
C LEU A 7 -9.08 -2.37 -11.61
N CYS A 8 -8.29 -3.30 -12.16
CA CYS A 8 -7.04 -3.75 -11.55
C CYS A 8 -5.87 -2.91 -12.07
N VAL A 9 -5.04 -2.38 -11.16
CA VAL A 9 -3.92 -1.50 -11.48
C VAL A 9 -2.72 -1.82 -10.61
N HIS A 10 -1.52 -1.50 -11.10
CA HIS A 10 -0.35 -1.46 -10.24
C HIS A 10 -0.39 -0.17 -9.39
N PRO A 11 0.01 -0.21 -8.09
CA PRO A 11 -0.03 0.97 -7.22
C PRO A 11 0.75 2.18 -7.76
N SER A 12 1.84 1.95 -8.50
CA SER A 12 2.62 3.01 -9.15
C SER A 12 1.83 3.82 -10.15
N ASP A 13 0.74 3.27 -10.69
CA ASP A 13 -0.06 3.88 -11.74
C ASP A 13 -1.30 4.58 -11.18
N ALA A 14 -1.47 4.61 -9.85
CA ALA A 14 -2.64 5.15 -9.16
C ALA A 14 -3.00 6.58 -9.59
N GLU A 15 -1.99 7.39 -9.90
CA GLU A 15 -2.12 8.79 -10.28
C GLU A 15 -2.13 9.01 -11.82
N VAL A 16 -2.11 7.95 -12.61
CA VAL A 16 -2.07 8.01 -14.08
C VAL A 16 -3.50 7.98 -14.66
N SER A 17 -3.76 8.80 -15.68
CA SER A 17 -5.04 8.75 -16.41
C SER A 17 -5.14 7.47 -17.24
N PRO A 18 -6.29 6.77 -17.29
CA PRO A 18 -7.62 7.17 -16.81
C PRO A 18 -7.98 6.71 -15.38
N ILE A 19 -7.03 6.15 -14.63
CA ILE A 19 -7.27 5.50 -13.33
C ILE A 19 -7.80 6.50 -12.30
N THR A 20 -7.19 7.68 -12.23
CA THR A 20 -7.63 8.78 -11.34
C THR A 20 -9.08 9.20 -11.61
N HIS A 21 -9.45 9.31 -12.90
CA HIS A 21 -10.82 9.64 -13.28
C HIS A 21 -11.79 8.53 -12.85
N TRP A 22 -11.47 7.27 -13.17
CA TRP A 22 -12.30 6.12 -12.84
C TRP A 22 -12.49 5.98 -11.32
N LYS A 23 -11.42 6.13 -10.54
CA LYS A 23 -11.45 6.13 -9.06
C LYS A 23 -12.36 7.22 -8.51
N ARG A 24 -12.30 8.43 -9.07
CA ARG A 24 -13.11 9.57 -8.59
C ARG A 24 -14.59 9.45 -8.94
N THR A 25 -14.93 8.88 -10.09
CA THR A 25 -16.31 8.91 -10.61
C THR A 25 -17.07 7.60 -10.45
N LEU A 26 -16.37 6.45 -10.41
CA LEU A 26 -16.99 5.13 -10.49
C LEU A 26 -16.66 4.22 -9.30
N ALA A 27 -15.44 4.30 -8.74
CA ALA A 27 -15.03 3.39 -7.67
C ALA A 27 -15.88 3.58 -6.40
N ARG A 28 -16.25 2.45 -5.78
CA ARG A 28 -16.99 2.39 -4.51
C ARG A 28 -16.19 1.77 -3.36
N GLY A 29 -15.00 1.27 -3.65
CA GLY A 29 -14.12 0.65 -2.68
C GLY A 29 -12.77 0.34 -3.31
N LEU A 30 -11.84 -0.08 -2.46
CA LEU A 30 -10.48 -0.47 -2.82
C LEU A 30 -10.20 -1.84 -2.21
N ALA A 31 -9.56 -2.72 -2.99
CA ALA A 31 -8.99 -3.97 -2.50
C ALA A 31 -7.52 -3.99 -2.89
N VAL A 32 -6.66 -4.22 -1.90
CA VAL A 32 -5.21 -4.25 -2.07
C VAL A 32 -4.72 -5.63 -1.64
N ASP A 33 -4.18 -6.37 -2.60
CA ASP A 33 -3.43 -7.59 -2.34
C ASP A 33 -1.94 -7.27 -2.11
N GLU A 34 -1.23 -8.16 -1.44
CA GLU A 34 0.19 -8.00 -1.07
C GLU A 34 0.48 -6.70 -0.30
N ALA A 35 -0.48 -6.21 0.49
CA ALA A 35 -0.40 -4.96 1.25
C ALA A 35 0.74 -4.93 2.29
N GLY A 36 1.26 -6.10 2.68
CA GLY A 36 2.44 -6.22 3.54
C GLY A 36 3.76 -5.84 2.85
N SER A 37 3.81 -5.92 1.52
CA SER A 37 4.99 -5.60 0.70
C SER A 37 4.90 -4.22 0.04
N MET A 38 3.78 -3.52 0.23
CA MET A 38 3.50 -2.22 -0.41
C MET A 38 4.03 -1.06 0.43
N SER A 39 4.60 -0.03 -0.21
CA SER A 39 4.98 1.19 0.50
C SER A 39 3.75 1.97 0.97
N ARG A 40 3.82 2.64 2.13
CA ARG A 40 2.71 3.51 2.57
C ARG A 40 2.45 4.67 1.60
N ALA A 41 3.46 5.15 0.89
CA ALA A 41 3.32 6.21 -0.10
C ALA A 41 2.41 5.78 -1.27
N ASP A 42 2.64 4.58 -1.83
CA ASP A 42 1.81 4.03 -2.90
C ASP A 42 0.36 3.82 -2.43
N PHE A 43 0.20 3.31 -1.20
CA PHE A 43 -1.12 3.15 -0.60
C PHE A 43 -1.85 4.49 -0.45
N TYR A 44 -1.16 5.57 -0.06
CA TYR A 44 -1.76 6.89 0.02
C TYR A 44 -2.14 7.46 -1.35
N GLY A 45 -1.42 7.14 -2.43
CA GLY A 45 -1.89 7.46 -3.80
C GLY A 45 -3.21 6.73 -4.14
N LEU A 46 -3.33 5.47 -3.75
CA LEU A 46 -4.53 4.67 -4.00
C LEU A 46 -5.72 5.02 -3.09
N TRP A 47 -5.52 5.27 -1.81
CA TRP A 47 -6.60 5.43 -0.82
C TRP A 47 -6.76 6.87 -0.30
N GLY A 48 -5.67 7.65 -0.28
CA GLY A 48 -5.57 8.95 0.36
C GLY A 48 -6.69 9.91 -0.02
N ASN A 49 -7.25 10.58 0.98
CA ASN A 49 -8.32 11.60 0.90
C ASN A 49 -9.65 11.16 0.28
N THR A 50 -9.85 9.88 -0.06
CA THR A 50 -11.12 9.40 -0.61
C THR A 50 -12.03 8.74 0.41
N LEU A 51 -11.48 8.27 1.55
CA LEU A 51 -12.18 7.50 2.59
C LEU A 51 -13.01 6.32 2.02
N LEU A 52 -12.61 5.80 0.86
CA LEU A 52 -13.28 4.65 0.26
C LEU A 52 -13.14 3.44 1.20
N PRO A 53 -14.19 2.61 1.35
CA PRO A 53 -14.06 1.31 1.99
C PRO A 53 -12.87 0.54 1.40
N CYS A 54 -12.02 -0.01 2.26
CA CYS A 54 -10.74 -0.58 1.86
C CYS A 54 -10.52 -1.96 2.49
N PHE A 55 -10.15 -2.94 1.67
CA PHE A 55 -9.63 -4.23 2.11
C PHE A 55 -8.13 -4.28 1.87
N LEU A 56 -7.36 -4.51 2.94
CA LEU A 56 -5.93 -4.77 2.86
C LEU A 56 -5.66 -6.24 3.17
N VAL A 57 -5.06 -6.94 2.21
CA VAL A 57 -4.75 -8.37 2.32
C VAL A 57 -3.25 -8.55 2.13
N GLY A 58 -2.64 -9.39 2.96
CA GLY A 58 -1.22 -9.71 2.87
C GLY A 58 -0.64 -10.23 4.17
N ASP A 59 0.66 -10.53 4.15
CA ASP A 59 1.41 -10.94 5.33
C ASP A 59 2.00 -9.72 6.06
N PRO A 60 1.62 -9.45 7.32
CA PRO A 60 2.13 -8.31 8.09
C PRO A 60 3.62 -8.42 8.46
N ASN A 61 4.26 -9.57 8.24
CA ASN A 61 5.70 -9.77 8.46
C ASN A 61 6.54 -9.45 7.22
N LYS A 62 5.92 -9.27 6.05
CA LYS A 62 6.62 -8.72 4.88
C LYS A 62 6.88 -7.23 5.07
N HIS A 63 7.86 -6.72 4.32
CA HIS A 63 8.29 -5.34 4.37
C HIS A 63 8.34 -4.75 2.95
N PRO A 64 8.02 -3.46 2.78
CA PRO A 64 8.25 -2.76 1.53
C PRO A 64 9.74 -2.69 1.20
N VAL A 65 10.06 -2.64 -0.08
CA VAL A 65 11.43 -2.41 -0.54
C VAL A 65 11.78 -0.94 -0.31
N VAL A 66 12.84 -0.70 0.46
CA VAL A 66 13.37 0.64 0.73
C VAL A 66 14.80 0.71 0.24
N LEU A 67 15.12 1.76 -0.51
CA LEU A 67 16.46 2.02 -1.01
C LEU A 67 17.17 3.06 -0.13
N THR A 68 18.47 3.17 -0.35
CA THR A 68 19.34 4.16 0.29
C THR A 68 19.37 4.12 1.82
N THR A 69 19.23 2.93 2.41
CA THR A 69 19.00 2.71 3.85
C THR A 69 20.20 3.08 4.71
N ASP A 70 21.41 2.79 4.22
CA ASP A 70 22.65 2.90 4.99
C ASP A 70 23.69 3.80 4.29
N GLU A 71 23.42 4.18 3.04
CA GLU A 71 24.27 5.07 2.26
C GLU A 71 24.29 6.47 2.88
N LYS A 72 25.50 7.05 2.95
CA LYS A 72 25.76 8.35 3.55
C LYS A 72 26.44 9.29 2.58
N ASP A 73 26.21 10.58 2.75
CA ASP A 73 26.97 11.63 2.08
C ASP A 73 28.40 11.76 2.66
N ALA A 74 29.18 12.67 2.09
CA ALA A 74 30.56 12.93 2.52
C ALA A 74 30.68 13.41 3.97
N ASP A 75 29.61 13.99 4.52
CA ASP A 75 29.53 14.49 5.90
C ASP A 75 29.01 13.40 6.87
N GLY A 76 28.73 12.19 6.37
CA GLY A 76 28.24 11.05 7.16
C GLY A 76 26.73 11.06 7.42
N ASN A 77 25.96 11.95 6.79
CA ASN A 77 24.50 11.95 6.91
C ASN A 77 23.89 10.87 6.04
N LEU A 78 22.92 10.12 6.58
CA LEU A 78 22.13 9.16 5.81
C LEU A 78 21.34 9.87 4.70
N TYR A 79 21.38 9.30 3.49
CA TYR A 79 20.55 9.77 2.38
C TYR A 79 19.06 9.57 2.65
N ASN A 80 18.68 8.42 3.20
CA ASN A 80 17.30 8.14 3.60
C ASN A 80 17.15 8.04 5.11
N ARG A 81 16.94 9.18 5.76
CA ARG A 81 16.69 9.25 7.22
C ARG A 81 15.38 8.60 7.65
N PHE A 82 14.48 8.33 6.70
CA PHE A 82 13.17 7.73 6.95
C PHE A 82 13.13 6.25 6.57
N ALA A 83 14.27 5.60 6.32
CA ALA A 83 14.32 4.23 5.85
C ALA A 83 13.55 3.25 6.75
N ALA A 84 13.70 3.39 8.07
CA ALA A 84 12.99 2.56 9.05
C ALA A 84 11.46 2.74 9.00
N ASP A 85 10.99 3.97 8.80
CA ASP A 85 9.57 4.28 8.68
C ASP A 85 9.01 3.85 7.31
N GLY A 86 9.79 4.01 6.24
CA GLY A 86 9.47 3.53 4.89
C GLY A 86 9.32 2.00 4.82
N ALA A 87 10.01 1.27 5.70
CA ALA A 87 9.91 -0.18 5.81
C ALA A 87 8.63 -0.66 6.54
N VAL A 88 7.79 0.25 7.05
CA VAL A 88 6.49 -0.09 7.63
C VAL A 88 5.42 -0.04 6.54
N SER A 89 4.85 -1.21 6.23
CA SER A 89 3.75 -1.35 5.27
C SER A 89 2.43 -0.75 5.80
N PRO A 90 1.48 -0.37 4.92
CA PRO A 90 0.17 0.15 5.34
C PRO A 90 -0.62 -0.88 6.17
N LEU A 91 -0.53 -2.16 5.82
CA LEU A 91 -1.16 -3.24 6.57
C LEU A 91 -0.67 -3.28 8.02
N LYS A 92 0.65 -3.31 8.22
CA LYS A 92 1.27 -3.34 9.55
C LYS A 92 0.99 -2.06 10.34
N PHE A 93 1.01 -0.91 9.67
CA PHE A 93 0.71 0.39 10.29
C PHE A 93 -0.72 0.47 10.84
N LEU A 94 -1.72 0.11 10.02
CA LEU A 94 -3.12 0.14 10.46
C LEU A 94 -3.43 -0.91 11.52
N MET A 95 -2.80 -2.09 11.45
CA MET A 95 -2.85 -3.08 12.53
C MET A 95 -2.29 -2.50 13.83
N ALA A 96 -1.14 -1.83 13.78
CA ALA A 96 -0.50 -1.23 14.94
C ALA A 96 -1.29 -0.05 15.52
N SER A 97 -2.11 0.64 14.71
CA SER A 97 -3.04 1.67 15.22
C SER A 97 -4.27 1.10 15.94
N GLY A 98 -4.38 -0.22 16.06
CA GLY A 98 -5.46 -0.89 16.80
C GLY A 98 -6.68 -1.25 15.95
N ILE A 99 -6.59 -1.20 14.61
CA ILE A 99 -7.67 -1.65 13.74
C ILE A 99 -7.77 -3.19 13.84
N PRO A 100 -8.96 -3.75 14.14
CA PRO A 100 -9.15 -5.19 14.17
C PRO A 100 -8.86 -5.82 12.82
N VAL A 101 -8.22 -7.00 12.84
CA VAL A 101 -7.91 -7.75 11.63
C VAL A 101 -8.41 -9.17 11.70
N PHE A 102 -8.84 -9.68 10.56
CA PHE A 102 -9.10 -11.10 10.37
C PHE A 102 -7.79 -11.82 10.08
N ARG A 103 -7.46 -12.83 10.88
CA ARG A 103 -6.31 -13.70 10.65
C ARG A 103 -6.78 -15.00 10.03
N LEU A 104 -6.14 -15.37 8.93
CA LEU A 104 -6.32 -16.67 8.31
C LEU A 104 -5.27 -17.62 8.91
N GLU A 105 -5.69 -18.49 9.82
CA GLU A 105 -4.80 -19.43 10.52
C GLU A 105 -4.60 -20.74 9.73
N ASP A 106 -5.59 -21.16 8.93
CA ASP A 106 -5.52 -22.39 8.14
C ASP A 106 -4.93 -22.12 6.76
N SER A 107 -3.69 -22.57 6.54
CA SER A 107 -3.11 -22.65 5.21
C SER A 107 -3.58 -23.94 4.52
N THR A 108 -4.53 -23.86 3.60
CA THR A 108 -4.95 -25.00 2.74
C THR A 108 -4.02 -25.22 1.55
N ARG A 109 -2.79 -24.70 1.58
CA ARG A 109 -1.73 -25.09 0.62
C ARG A 109 -1.29 -26.53 0.94
N ARG A 110 -1.97 -27.49 0.33
CA ARG A 110 -1.47 -28.86 0.12
C ARG A 110 -0.48 -28.89 -1.04
#